data_AF-A0A3C1GQ15-F1
#
_entry.id   AF-A0A3C1GQ15-F1
#
_cell.length_a   1.000
_cell.length_b   1.000
_cell.length_c   1.000
_cell.angle_alpha   90.00
_cell.angle_beta   90.00
_cell.angle_gamma   90.00
#
_symmetry.space_group_name_H-M   'P 1'
#
loop_
_entity.id
_entity.type
_entity.pdbx_description
1 polymer ?
#
loop_
_entity_poly.entity_id
_entity_poly.type
_entity_poly.pdbx_seq_one_letter_code
_entity_poly.pdbx_strand_id
1 'polypeptide(L)'
;MAAWLSRALAGAPSLRLGKLFVAYAYALIPLSLAAWMAFTLAVVLPNLSYIPRVLSDPLGWGWDLFGTRETTWTWVPLGLLPWAQLGLLLAGLWGSVRAAREIVRDALGEAEAARRGLVPLAGFLGLLAWAFLALYLG
;
A
#
# COMPACT_ATOMS: atom_id res chain seq x y z
N MET A 1 -2.27 15.06 13.77
CA MET A 1 -2.85 14.51 15.02
C MET A 1 -1.98 13.41 15.64
N ALA A 2 -1.58 12.37 14.88
CA ALA A 2 -0.79 11.24 15.40
C ALA A 2 0.55 11.64 16.07
N ALA A 3 1.32 12.56 15.49
CA ALA A 3 2.58 13.05 16.07
C ALA A 3 2.41 13.85 17.38
N TRP A 4 1.25 14.49 17.56
CA TRP A 4 0.92 15.20 18.80
C TRP A 4 0.47 14.24 19.90
N LEU A 5 -0.36 13.26 19.54
CA LEU A 5 -0.79 12.17 20.43
C LEU A 5 0.38 11.30 20.87
N SER A 6 1.31 10.97 19.97
CA SER A 6 2.51 10.21 20.35
C SER A 6 3.41 11.00 21.28
N ARG A 7 3.59 12.32 21.07
CA ARG A 7 4.33 13.18 22.02
C ARG A 7 3.65 13.27 23.38
N ALA A 8 2.32 13.41 23.41
CA ALA A 8 1.54 13.47 24.64
C ALA A 8 1.59 12.14 25.43
N LEU A 9 1.45 11.00 24.73
CA LEU A 9 1.46 9.66 25.33
C LEU A 9 2.86 9.18 25.73
N ALA A 10 3.92 9.66 25.07
CA ALA A 10 5.30 9.33 25.39
C ALA A 10 5.88 10.15 26.55
N GLY A 11 5.17 11.17 27.06
CA GLY A 11 5.65 11.98 28.18
C GLY A 11 6.96 12.72 27.91
N ALA A 12 7.31 12.97 26.64
CA ALA A 12 8.58 13.56 26.22
C ALA A 12 8.39 14.99 25.66
N PRO A 13 8.29 16.01 26.53
CA PRO A 13 8.09 17.40 26.10
C PRO A 13 9.31 18.00 25.37
N SER A 14 10.50 17.41 25.50
CA SER A 14 11.73 17.86 24.84
C SER A 14 11.77 17.60 23.33
N LEU A 15 10.85 16.78 22.79
CA LEU A 15 10.85 16.43 21.38
C LEU A 15 10.22 17.51 20.49
N ARG A 16 11.00 18.02 19.53
CA ARG A 16 10.51 18.96 18.51
C ARG A 16 9.46 18.29 17.61
N LEU A 17 8.21 18.75 17.72
CA LEU A 17 7.05 18.20 17.00
C LEU A 17 7.27 18.13 15.48
N GLY A 18 7.94 19.14 14.90
CA GLY A 18 8.23 19.19 13.46
C GLY A 18 9.15 18.08 12.97
N LYS A 19 10.18 17.72 13.75
CA LYS A 19 11.09 16.61 13.40
C LYS A 19 10.35 15.27 13.46
N LEU A 20 9.50 15.08 14.48
CA LEU A 20 8.69 13.86 14.62
C LEU A 20 7.65 13.73 13.50
N PHE A 21 7.04 14.83 13.08
CA PHE A 21 6.11 14.86 11.96
C PHE A 21 6.78 14.46 10.64
N VAL A 22 7.94 15.06 10.34
CA VAL A 22 8.72 14.72 9.14
C VAL A 22 9.16 13.26 9.19
N ALA A 23 9.61 12.77 10.34
CA ALA A 23 9.96 11.35 10.51
C ALA A 23 8.76 10.42 10.24
N TYR A 24 7.57 10.74 10.74
CA TYR A 24 6.36 9.96 10.48
C TYR A 24 5.93 10.00 9.01
N ALA A 25 6.22 11.08 8.28
CA ALA A 25 6.02 11.11 6.84
C ALA A 25 6.88 10.06 6.11
N TYR A 26 8.12 9.82 6.56
CA TYR A 26 8.95 8.74 6.01
C TYR A 26 8.39 7.35 6.30
N ALA A 27 7.75 7.14 7.46
CA ALA A 27 7.10 5.88 7.79
C ALA A 27 5.90 5.55 6.87
N LEU A 28 5.31 6.53 6.21
CA LEU A 28 4.20 6.32 5.26
C LEU A 28 4.67 5.83 3.88
N ILE A 29 5.93 6.03 3.53
CA ILE A 29 6.46 5.74 2.19
C ILE A 29 6.22 4.26 1.79
N PRO A 30 6.55 3.25 2.62
CA PRO A 30 6.37 1.85 2.22
C PRO A 30 4.91 1.49 1.95
N LEU A 31 3.98 1.92 2.81
CA LEU A 31 2.55 1.67 2.66
C LEU A 31 1.96 2.39 1.45
N SER A 32 2.31 3.66 1.23
CA SER A 32 1.85 4.42 0.06
C SER A 32 2.35 3.82 -1.26
N LEU A 33 3.62 3.39 -1.30
CA LEU A 33 4.19 2.72 -2.46
C LEU A 33 3.49 1.38 -2.74
N ALA A 34 3.21 0.61 -1.68
CA ALA A 34 2.46 -0.63 -1.80
C ALA A 34 1.03 -0.42 -2.31
N ALA A 35 0.32 0.60 -1.80
CA ALA A 35 -1.01 0.96 -2.28
C ALA A 35 -0.97 1.38 -3.76
N TRP A 36 0.02 2.17 -4.17
CA TRP A 36 0.19 2.54 -5.58
C TRP A 36 0.48 1.33 -6.48
N MET A 37 1.30 0.38 -6.02
CA MET A 37 1.55 -0.87 -6.75
C MET A 37 0.28 -1.72 -6.86
N ALA A 38 -0.47 -1.87 -5.77
CA ALA A 38 -1.74 -2.61 -5.74
C ALA A 38 -2.80 -1.99 -6.68
N PHE A 39 -2.87 -0.67 -6.73
CA PHE A 39 -3.71 0.06 -7.68
C PHE A 39 -3.26 -0.16 -9.13
N THR A 40 -1.97 -0.02 -9.41
CA THR A 40 -1.41 -0.22 -10.77
C THR A 40 -1.66 -1.64 -11.26
N LEU A 41 -1.52 -2.63 -10.38
CA LEU A 41 -1.79 -4.03 -10.70
C LEU A 41 -3.25 -4.24 -11.12
N ALA A 42 -4.20 -3.61 -10.43
CA ALA A 42 -5.61 -3.67 -10.77
C ALA A 42 -5.94 -3.02 -12.12
N VAL A 43 -5.20 -2.00 -12.53
CA VAL A 43 -5.38 -1.38 -13.86
C VAL A 43 -4.70 -2.22 -14.94
N VAL A 44 -3.47 -2.67 -14.72
CA VAL A 44 -2.64 -3.27 -15.78
C VAL A 44 -3.08 -4.70 -16.12
N LEU A 45 -3.37 -5.55 -15.12
CA LEU A 45 -3.68 -6.98 -15.35
C LEU A 45 -4.89 -7.21 -16.27
N PRO A 46 -6.04 -6.54 -16.05
CA PRO A 46 -7.17 -6.65 -16.97
C PRO A 46 -6.80 -6.20 -18.39
N ASN A 47 -6.07 -5.08 -18.52
CA ASN A 47 -5.69 -4.53 -19.82
C ASN A 47 -4.72 -5.42 -20.60
N LEU A 48 -3.75 -6.06 -19.93
CA LEU A 48 -2.84 -7.02 -20.55
C LEU A 48 -3.58 -8.20 -21.19
N SER A 49 -4.71 -8.62 -20.59
CA SER A 49 -5.49 -9.75 -21.10
C SER A 49 -6.18 -9.43 -22.45
N TYR A 50 -6.35 -8.15 -22.80
CA TYR A 50 -6.94 -7.74 -24.09
C TYR A 50 -5.91 -7.57 -25.21
N ILE A 51 -4.61 -7.55 -24.91
CA ILE A 51 -3.54 -7.30 -25.91
C ILE A 51 -3.60 -8.29 -27.09
N PRO A 52 -3.72 -9.61 -26.91
CA PRO A 52 -3.76 -10.55 -28.04
C PRO A 52 -4.97 -10.34 -28.96
N ARG A 53 -6.11 -9.95 -28.37
CA ARG A 53 -7.34 -9.65 -29.10
C ARG A 53 -7.17 -8.40 -29.96
N VAL A 54 -6.63 -7.33 -29.39
CA VAL A 54 -6.36 -6.07 -30.11
C VAL A 54 -5.30 -6.26 -31.20
N LEU A 55 -4.28 -7.11 -30.97
CA LEU A 55 -3.29 -7.44 -31.99
C LEU A 55 -3.88 -8.27 -33.15
N SER A 56 -4.88 -9.11 -32.88
CA SER A 56 -5.52 -9.94 -33.90
C SER A 56 -6.51 -9.18 -34.78
N ASP A 57 -7.16 -8.15 -34.24
CA ASP A 57 -8.05 -7.23 -34.97
C ASP A 57 -7.86 -5.77 -34.53
N PRO A 58 -6.77 -5.11 -34.96
CA PRO A 58 -6.44 -3.75 -34.51
C PRO A 58 -7.41 -2.67 -35.04
N LEU A 59 -8.10 -2.95 -36.16
CA LEU A 59 -9.00 -2.01 -36.84
C LEU A 59 -10.50 -2.37 -36.68
N GLY A 60 -10.82 -3.49 -36.02
CA GLY A 60 -12.20 -3.92 -35.82
C GLY A 60 -12.86 -4.48 -37.09
N TRP A 61 -12.08 -4.80 -38.13
CA TRP A 61 -12.57 -5.09 -39.48
C TRP A 61 -12.95 -6.56 -39.69
N GLY A 62 -12.89 -7.39 -38.65
CA GLY A 62 -13.18 -8.82 -38.82
C GLY A 62 -11.94 -9.68 -39.04
N TRP A 63 -10.74 -9.10 -39.04
CA TRP A 63 -9.50 -9.85 -39.25
C TRP A 63 -9.21 -10.76 -38.05
N ASP A 64 -8.59 -11.90 -38.32
CA ASP A 64 -8.14 -12.84 -37.29
C ASP A 64 -6.71 -13.28 -37.62
N LEU A 65 -5.78 -12.35 -37.49
CA LEU A 65 -4.39 -12.53 -37.91
C LEU A 65 -3.68 -13.65 -37.15
N PHE A 66 -4.13 -13.96 -35.93
CA PHE A 66 -3.52 -14.95 -35.05
C PHE A 66 -4.47 -16.05 -34.58
N GLY A 67 -5.71 -16.10 -35.08
CA GLY A 67 -6.71 -17.06 -34.60
C GLY A 67 -7.21 -16.77 -33.17
N THR A 68 -6.93 -15.56 -32.63
CA THR A 68 -7.22 -15.21 -31.22
C THR A 68 -8.32 -14.16 -31.04
N ARG A 69 -9.09 -13.89 -32.10
CA ARG A 69 -10.21 -12.95 -32.08
C ARG A 69 -11.31 -13.30 -31.06
N GLU A 70 -11.68 -14.58 -31.01
CA GLU A 70 -12.75 -15.12 -30.15
C GLU A 70 -12.23 -15.57 -28.77
N THR A 71 -10.93 -15.44 -28.52
CA THR A 71 -10.34 -15.96 -27.29
C THR A 71 -10.66 -15.06 -26.10
N THR A 72 -11.50 -15.55 -25.20
CA THR A 72 -11.74 -14.99 -23.85
C THR A 72 -10.61 -15.31 -22.86
N TRP A 73 -9.43 -15.72 -23.38
CA TRP A 73 -8.31 -16.20 -22.60
C TRP A 73 -7.73 -15.10 -21.71
N THR A 74 -7.99 -15.22 -20.41
CA THR A 74 -7.40 -14.37 -19.38
C THR A 74 -6.07 -14.98 -18.97
N TRP A 75 -4.96 -14.42 -19.47
CA TRP A 75 -3.60 -14.85 -19.13
C TRP A 75 -3.31 -14.77 -17.63
N VAL A 76 -4.03 -13.90 -16.93
CA VAL A 76 -3.91 -13.71 -15.50
C VAL A 76 -5.22 -14.07 -14.83
N PRO A 77 -5.24 -14.99 -13.84
CA PRO A 77 -6.42 -15.27 -13.07
C PRO A 77 -6.79 -14.01 -12.30
N LEU A 78 -7.81 -13.27 -12.75
CA LEU A 78 -8.30 -12.08 -12.07
C LEU A 78 -8.73 -12.38 -10.63
N GLY A 79 -9.09 -13.63 -10.33
CA GLY A 79 -9.35 -14.10 -8.96
C GLY A 79 -8.13 -14.06 -8.04
N LEU A 80 -6.90 -14.00 -8.56
CA LEU A 80 -5.67 -13.83 -7.77
C LEU A 80 -5.36 -12.35 -7.47
N LEU A 81 -5.99 -11.41 -8.19
CA LEU A 81 -5.73 -9.99 -8.04
C LEU A 81 -5.97 -9.49 -6.60
N PRO A 82 -7.09 -9.82 -5.92
CA PRO A 82 -7.30 -9.38 -4.53
C PRO A 82 -6.24 -9.92 -3.57
N TRP A 83 -5.77 -11.15 -3.79
CA TRP A 83 -4.72 -11.77 -2.98
C TRP A 83 -3.36 -11.10 -3.19
N ALA A 84 -3.03 -10.73 -4.43
CA ALA A 84 -1.82 -9.97 -4.73
C ALA A 84 -1.86 -8.56 -4.12
N GLN A 85 -3.01 -7.88 -4.19
CA GLN A 85 -3.21 -6.57 -3.57
C GLN A 85 -3.10 -6.65 -2.04
N LEU A 86 -3.71 -7.66 -1.42
CA LEU A 86 -3.56 -7.94 0.01
C LEU A 86 -2.10 -8.17 0.38
N GLY A 87 -1.38 -9.02 -0.37
CA GLY A 87 0.03 -9.29 -0.14
C GLY A 87 0.90 -8.02 -0.21
N LEU A 88 0.67 -7.18 -1.21
CA LEU A 88 1.35 -5.89 -1.36
C LEU A 88 1.07 -4.97 -0.18
N LEU A 89 -0.20 -4.79 0.20
CA LEU A 89 -0.57 -3.94 1.33
C LEU A 89 -0.01 -4.44 2.66
N LEU A 90 0.01 -5.75 2.91
CA LEU A 90 0.62 -6.32 4.11
C LEU A 90 2.13 -6.09 4.14
N ALA A 91 2.82 -6.25 3.01
CA ALA A 91 4.25 -5.96 2.90
C ALA A 91 4.54 -4.47 3.14
N GLY A 92 3.74 -3.57 2.56
CA GLY A 92 3.82 -2.13 2.78
C GLY A 92 3.56 -1.73 4.23
N LEU A 93 2.53 -2.31 4.85
CA LEU A 93 2.20 -2.08 6.26
C LEU A 93 3.34 -2.56 7.18
N TRP A 94 3.88 -3.75 6.92
CA TRP A 94 5.01 -4.28 7.67
C TRP A 94 6.24 -3.36 7.57
N GLY A 95 6.58 -2.90 6.35
CA GLY A 95 7.65 -1.94 6.12
C GLY A 95 7.42 -0.61 6.85
N SER A 96 6.21 -0.07 6.79
CA SER A 96 5.83 1.17 7.47
C SER A 96 5.89 1.05 8.99
N VAL A 97 5.42 -0.07 9.56
CA VAL A 97 5.52 -0.33 11.01
C VAL A 97 6.97 -0.50 11.44
N ARG A 98 7.82 -1.12 10.61
CA ARG A 98 9.25 -1.25 10.90
C ARG A 98 9.94 0.13 10.91
N ALA A 99 9.72 0.95 9.88
CA ALA A 99 10.26 2.31 9.82
C ALA A 99 9.77 3.15 11.01
N ALA A 100 8.48 3.05 11.35
CA ALA A 100 7.91 3.70 12.54
C ALA A 100 8.60 3.27 13.84
N ARG A 101 8.92 1.98 13.99
CA ARG A 101 9.63 1.47 15.17
C ARG A 101 11.05 2.01 15.28
N GLU A 102 11.79 2.07 14.17
CA GLU A 102 13.14 2.64 14.13
C GLU A 102 13.10 4.13 14.52
N ILE A 103 12.21 4.92 13.90
CA ILE A 103 12.02 6.35 14.24
C ILE A 103 11.70 6.57 15.72
N VAL A 104 10.80 5.78 16.28
CA VAL A 104 10.35 5.95 17.66
C VAL A 104 11.41 5.50 18.66
N ARG A 105 12.22 4.48 18.33
CA ARG A 105 13.38 4.08 19.12
C ARG A 105 14.46 5.17 19.13
N ASP A 106 14.81 5.70 17.97
CA ASP A 106 15.82 6.75 17.84
C ASP A 106 15.38 8.05 18.52
N ALA A 107 14.09 8.34 18.50
CA ALA A 107 13.52 9.56 19.08
C ALA A 107 13.36 9.51 20.61
N LEU A 108 12.95 8.36 21.18
CA LEU A 108 12.51 8.30 22.58
C LEU A 108 13.45 7.54 23.51
N GLY A 109 14.38 6.71 23.01
CA GLY A 109 15.42 6.03 23.80
C GLY A 109 14.93 4.98 24.81
N GLU A 110 13.86 5.24 25.56
CA GLU A 110 13.24 4.35 26.55
C GLU A 110 12.21 3.42 25.90
N ALA A 111 12.37 2.11 26.11
CA ALA A 111 11.54 1.07 25.50
C ALA A 111 10.04 1.18 25.82
N GLU A 112 9.69 1.67 27.01
CA GLU A 112 8.30 1.76 27.48
C GLU A 112 7.57 2.99 26.91
N ALA A 113 8.23 4.16 26.91
CA ALA A 113 7.73 5.37 26.27
C ALA A 113 7.67 5.23 24.74
N ALA A 114 8.66 4.53 24.16
CA ALA A 114 8.67 4.18 22.74
C ALA A 114 7.48 3.29 22.35
N ARG A 115 7.12 2.29 23.17
CA ARG A 115 5.94 1.45 22.91
C ARG A 115 4.64 2.26 22.91
N ARG A 116 4.46 3.18 23.86
CA ARG A 116 3.26 4.03 23.92
C ARG A 116 3.17 5.02 22.78
N GLY A 117 4.30 5.57 22.32
CA GLY A 117 4.39 6.46 21.17
C GLY A 117 4.08 5.76 19.82
N LEU A 118 4.31 4.45 19.74
CA LEU A 118 4.05 3.64 18.55
C LEU A 118 2.56 3.34 18.32
N VAL A 119 1.77 3.19 19.39
CA VAL A 119 0.34 2.82 19.32
C VAL A 119 -0.47 3.74 18.40
N PRO A 120 -0.43 5.08 18.53
CA PRO A 120 -1.22 5.96 17.66
C PRO A 120 -0.77 5.93 16.20
N LEU A 121 0.52 5.74 15.91
CA LEU A 121 1.03 5.65 14.54
C LEU A 121 0.68 4.30 13.90
N ALA A 122 0.85 3.20 14.63
CA ALA A 122 0.46 1.88 14.16
C ALA A 122 -1.05 1.78 13.93
N GLY A 123 -1.86 2.39 14.82
CA GLY A 123 -3.31 2.49 14.64
C GLY A 123 -3.69 3.29 13.39
N PHE A 124 -3.01 4.41 13.14
CA PHE A 124 -3.22 5.20 11.92
C PHE A 124 -2.85 4.41 10.65
N LEU A 125 -1.69 3.76 10.63
CA LEU A 125 -1.26 2.93 9.49
C LEU A 125 -2.21 1.75 9.27
N GLY A 126 -2.70 1.12 10.34
CA GLY A 126 -3.67 0.04 10.28
C GLY A 126 -5.03 0.51 9.72
N LEU A 127 -5.53 1.66 10.17
CA LEU A 127 -6.74 2.29 9.63
C LEU A 127 -6.58 2.61 8.13
N LEU A 128 -5.43 3.14 7.74
CA LEU A 128 -5.15 3.46 6.34
C LEU A 128 -5.12 2.19 5.48
N ALA A 129 -4.42 1.15 5.93
CA ALA A 129 -4.37 -0.14 5.25
C ALA A 129 -5.76 -0.79 5.14
N TRP A 130 -6.57 -0.71 6.21
CA TRP A 130 -7.95 -1.19 6.21
C TRP A 130 -8.82 -0.41 5.22
N ALA A 131 -8.71 0.91 5.15
CA ALA A 131 -9.45 1.72 4.20
C ALA A 131 -9.10 1.34 2.74
N PHE A 132 -7.83 1.08 2.44
CA PHE A 132 -7.43 0.57 1.12
C PHE A 132 -8.00 -0.83 0.84
N LEU A 133 -7.96 -1.73 1.82
CA LEU A 133 -8.54 -3.07 1.66
C LEU A 133 -10.05 -3.02 1.41
N ALA A 134 -10.78 -2.19 2.17
CA ALA A 134 -12.22 -1.99 1.96
C ALA A 134 -12.50 -1.45 0.55
N LEU A 135 -11.70 -0.48 0.08
CA LEU A 135 -11.82 0.05 -1.29
C LEU A 135 -11.59 -1.02 -2.37
N TYR A 136 -10.65 -1.95 -2.15
CA TYR A 136 -10.34 -2.99 -3.13
C TYR A 136 -11.30 -4.19 -3.08
N LEU A 137 -11.87 -4.50 -1.91
CA LEU A 137 -12.76 -5.65 -1.73
C LEU A 137 -14.24 -5.31 -1.93
N GLY A 138 -14.62 -4.02 -1.88
CA GLY A 138 -15.99 -3.55 -2.04
C GLY A 138 -16.75 -3.48 -0.73
#